data_AF-A0A6B3H967-F1
#
_entry.id   AF-A0A6B3H967-F1
#
_cell.length_a   1.000
_cell.length_b   1.000
_cell.length_c   1.000
_cell.angle_alpha   90.00
_cell.angle_beta   90.00
_cell.angle_gamma   90.00
#
_symmetry.space_group_name_H-M   'P 1'
#
loop_
_entity.id
_entity.type
_entity.pdbx_description
1 polymer ?
#
loop_
_entity_poly.entity_id
_entity_poly.type
_entity_poly.pdbx_seq_one_letter_code
_entity_poly.pdbx_strand_id
1 'polypeptide(L)'
;MSRLQAENLYKVFGRRPDQAVRKLESGTDRDELRAEGTTAAVIDASFTVEPGQIFVVMGLSGSGKSTLLRMLNGLLEPTAGRVLFDDQDLTALSPRELRHVRSSKISMVFQHFA
;
A
#
# COMPACT_ATOMS: atom_id res chain seq x y z
N MET A 1 16.30 -9.07 10.90
CA MET A 1 15.74 -7.89 10.20
C MET A 1 14.70 -8.42 9.24
N SER A 2 13.54 -7.79 9.19
CA SER A 2 12.45 -8.23 8.33
C SER A 2 12.72 -7.92 6.87
N ARG A 3 12.08 -8.66 5.96
CA ARG A 3 12.26 -8.47 4.52
C ARG A 3 11.43 -7.30 4.00
N LEU A 4 10.21 -7.16 4.51
CA LEU A 4 9.29 -6.10 4.13
C LEU A 4 8.44 -5.68 5.33
N GLN A 5 8.21 -4.38 5.48
CA GLN A 5 7.34 -3.81 6.51
C GLN A 5 6.36 -2.83 5.85
N ALA A 6 5.10 -2.91 6.26
CA ALA A 6 4.08 -1.92 6.00
C ALA A 6 3.74 -1.23 7.32
N GLU A 7 3.79 0.09 7.34
CA GLU A 7 3.51 0.90 8.53
C GLU A 7 2.36 1.86 8.22
N ASN A 8 1.22 1.64 8.88
CA ASN A 8 0.03 2.48 8.82
C ASN A 8 -0.36 2.87 7.38
N LEU A 9 -0.37 1.90 6.45
CA LEU A 9 -0.63 2.19 5.05
C LEU A 9 -2.10 2.56 4.81
N TYR A 10 -2.29 3.72 4.18
CA TYR A 10 -3.58 4.14 3.62
C TYR A 10 -3.47 4.34 2.12
N LYS A 11 -4.53 3.97 1.39
CA LYS A 11 -4.75 4.47 0.04
C LYS A 11 -6.17 4.96 -0.12
N VAL A 12 -6.29 6.25 -0.40
CA VAL A 12 -7.56 6.91 -0.67
C VAL A 12 -7.55 7.50 -2.07
N PHE A 13 -8.62 7.22 -2.81
CA PHE A 13 -8.91 7.82 -4.12
C PHE A 13 -10.07 8.79 -3.97
N GLY A 14 -9.91 10.02 -4.47
CA GLY A 14 -10.93 11.06 -4.36
C GLY A 14 -10.32 12.46 -4.43
N ARG A 15 -11.15 13.48 -4.21
CA ARG A 15 -10.75 14.89 -4.33
C ARG A 15 -9.80 15.37 -3.22
N ARG A 16 -9.93 14.83 -2.00
CA ARG A 16 -9.18 15.28 -0.81
C ARG A 16 -8.69 14.07 0.00
N PRO A 17 -7.74 13.29 -0.54
CA PRO A 17 -7.34 12.01 0.04
C PRO A 17 -6.71 12.16 1.44
N ASP A 18 -5.92 13.20 1.67
CA ASP A 18 -5.27 13.43 2.98
C ASP A 18 -6.29 13.80 4.07
N GLN A 19 -7.31 14.58 3.72
CA GLN A 19 -8.40 14.90 4.64
C GLN A 19 -9.21 13.65 4.99
N ALA A 20 -9.43 12.76 4.02
CA ALA A 20 -10.12 11.51 4.24
C ALA A 20 -9.31 10.56 5.13
N VAL A 21 -7.98 10.52 5.03
CA VAL A 21 -7.13 9.79 6.00
C VAL A 21 -7.35 10.31 7.41
N ARG A 22 -7.30 11.63 7.64
CA ARG A 22 -7.56 12.22 8.97
C ARG A 22 -8.95 11.87 9.51
N LYS A 23 -9.97 11.85 8.65
CA LYS A 23 -11.33 11.41 9.02
C LYS A 23 -11.31 9.95 9.49
N LEU A 24 -10.66 9.05 8.73
CA LEU A 24 -10.52 7.63 9.10
C LEU A 24 -9.77 7.46 10.44
N GLU A 25 -8.67 8.19 10.64
CA GLU A 25 -7.91 8.19 11.90
C GLU A 25 -8.75 8.66 13.08
N SER A 26 -9.70 9.58 12.85
CA SER A 26 -10.68 10.03 13.86
C SER A 26 -11.88 9.09 14.05
N GLY A 27 -11.91 7.95 13.36
CA GLY A 27 -12.95 6.93 13.49
C GLY A 27 -14.15 7.08 12.55
N THR A 28 -14.07 7.92 11.52
CA THR A 28 -15.11 7.99 10.47
C THR A 28 -15.20 6.66 9.73
N ASP A 29 -16.41 6.15 9.49
CA ASP A 29 -16.59 4.91 8.75
C ASP A 29 -16.25 5.09 7.26
N ARG A 30 -15.70 4.04 6.65
CA ARG A 30 -15.36 4.01 5.22
C ARG A 30 -16.59 4.28 4.34
N ASP A 31 -17.75 3.78 4.71
CA ASP A 31 -18.97 3.88 3.90
C ASP A 31 -19.51 5.31 3.87
N GLU A 32 -19.27 6.10 4.92
CA GLU A 32 -19.56 7.55 4.92
C GLU A 32 -18.69 8.28 3.88
N LEU A 33 -17.38 8.00 3.85
CA LEU A 33 -16.49 8.56 2.83
C LEU A 33 -16.91 8.16 1.42
N ARG A 34 -17.40 6.92 1.26
CA ARG A 34 -17.90 6.42 -0.01
C ARG A 34 -19.13 7.19 -0.50
N ALA A 35 -20.05 7.52 0.41
CA ALA A 35 -21.21 8.35 0.10
C ALA A 35 -20.81 9.78 -0.35
N GLU A 36 -19.68 10.30 0.15
CA GLU A 36 -19.06 11.56 -0.30
C GLU A 36 -18.27 11.43 -1.63
N GLY A 37 -18.30 10.26 -2.28
CA GLY A 37 -17.56 10.00 -3.52
C GLY A 37 -16.06 9.75 -3.33
N THR A 38 -15.62 9.43 -2.11
CA THR A 38 -14.22 9.13 -1.77
C THR A 38 -14.07 7.64 -1.48
N THR A 39 -13.12 6.96 -2.12
CA THR A 39 -12.89 5.52 -1.92
C THR A 39 -11.61 5.29 -1.12
N ALA A 40 -11.75 4.81 0.11
CA ALA A 40 -10.62 4.30 0.90
C ALA A 40 -10.40 2.82 0.59
N ALA A 41 -9.39 2.53 -0.25
CA ALA A 41 -9.09 1.19 -0.75
C ALA A 41 -8.23 0.37 0.22
N VAL A 42 -7.35 1.03 0.98
CA VAL A 42 -6.56 0.43 2.07
C VAL A 42 -6.62 1.38 3.25
N ILE A 43 -6.86 0.83 4.44
CA ILE A 43 -7.07 1.59 5.69
C ILE A 43 -6.17 0.95 6.74
N ASP A 44 -5.23 1.72 7.27
CA ASP A 44 -4.35 1.37 8.39
C ASP A 44 -3.69 -0.02 8.31
N ALA A 45 -3.17 -0.39 7.14
CA ALA A 45 -2.52 -1.70 7.00
C ALA A 45 -1.10 -1.66 7.59
N SER A 46 -0.88 -2.38 8.68
CA SER A 46 0.42 -2.55 9.33
C SER A 46 0.77 -4.03 9.49
N PHE A 47 1.91 -4.46 8.93
CA PHE A 47 2.39 -5.84 9.04
C PHE A 47 3.87 -5.96 8.64
N THR A 48 4.46 -7.09 9.02
CA THR A 48 5.84 -7.44 8.71
C THR A 48 5.90 -8.79 8.00
N VAL A 49 6.78 -8.91 7.01
CA VAL A 49 7.09 -10.16 6.31
C VAL A 49 8.56 -10.47 6.51
N GLU A 50 8.84 -11.63 7.09
CA GLU A 50 10.20 -12.10 7.38
C GLU A 50 10.87 -12.73 6.14
N PRO A 51 12.22 -12.77 6.09
CA PRO A 51 12.93 -13.47 5.02
C PRO A 51 12.49 -14.93 4.89
N GLY A 52 12.15 -15.36 3.66
CA GLY A 52 11.70 -16.73 3.37
C GLY A 52 10.23 -17.00 3.70
N GLN A 53 9.50 -16.04 4.29
CA GLN A 53 8.09 -16.20 4.61
C GLN A 53 7.22 -16.10 3.35
N ILE A 54 6.26 -17.02 3.22
CA ILE A 54 5.14 -16.87 2.29
C ILE A 54 4.02 -16.13 3.01
N PHE A 55 3.73 -14.92 2.56
CA PHE A 55 2.65 -14.09 3.09
C PHE A 55 1.49 -14.02 2.08
N VAL A 56 0.27 -14.30 2.55
CA VAL A 56 -0.92 -14.39 1.69
C VAL A 56 -1.92 -13.31 2.05
N VAL A 57 -2.32 -12.50 1.06
CA VAL A 57 -3.40 -11.50 1.20
C VAL A 57 -4.68 -12.05 0.58
N MET A 58 -5.69 -12.31 1.40
CA MET A 58 -6.99 -12.82 0.98
C MET A 58 -8.11 -11.79 1.15
N GLY A 59 -9.21 -11.96 0.43
CA GLY A 59 -10.38 -11.07 0.49
C GLY A 59 -11.17 -11.01 -0.80
N LEU A 60 -12.43 -10.55 -0.73
CA LEU A 60 -13.35 -10.44 -1.86
C LEU A 60 -12.84 -9.49 -2.96
N SER A 61 -13.40 -9.56 -4.16
CA SER A 61 -13.13 -8.55 -5.20
C SER A 61 -13.43 -7.14 -4.65
N GLY A 62 -12.60 -6.15 -5.01
CA GLY A 62 -12.75 -4.77 -4.53
C GLY A 62 -12.22 -4.48 -3.11
N SER A 63 -11.77 -5.48 -2.33
CA SER A 63 -11.24 -5.28 -0.97
C SER A 63 -9.89 -4.55 -0.87
N GLY A 64 -9.29 -4.13 -1.99
CA GLY A 64 -8.02 -3.39 -1.99
C GLY A 64 -6.74 -4.22 -2.08
N LYS A 65 -6.81 -5.55 -2.20
CA LYS A 65 -5.63 -6.44 -2.27
C LYS A 65 -4.59 -6.02 -3.31
N SER A 66 -5.00 -5.83 -4.56
CA SER A 66 -4.09 -5.43 -5.63
C SER A 66 -3.59 -3.99 -5.46
N THR A 67 -4.34 -3.14 -4.75
CA THR A 67 -3.90 -1.79 -4.36
C THR A 67 -2.78 -1.89 -3.34
N LEU A 68 -2.96 -2.70 -2.29
CA LEU A 68 -1.93 -2.99 -1.30
C LEU A 68 -0.66 -3.53 -1.96
N LEU A 69 -0.75 -4.60 -2.77
CA LEU A 69 0.41 -5.19 -3.43
C LEU A 69 1.17 -4.19 -4.33
N ARG A 70 0.46 -3.29 -5.01
CA ARG A 70 1.08 -2.23 -5.82
C ARG A 70 1.79 -1.19 -4.95
N MET A 71 1.29 -0.88 -3.75
CA MET A 71 2.00 -0.01 -2.81
C MET A 71 3.27 -0.68 -2.27
N LEU A 72 3.21 -1.95 -1.91
CA LEU A 72 4.37 -2.70 -1.43
C LEU A 72 5.51 -2.74 -2.45
N ASN A 73 5.18 -2.83 -3.74
CA ASN A 73 6.15 -2.79 -4.84
C ASN A 73 6.50 -1.35 -5.31
N GLY A 74 5.94 -0.31 -4.69
CA GLY A 74 6.15 1.09 -5.10
C GLY A 74 5.64 1.41 -6.51
N LEU A 75 4.67 0.65 -7.04
CA LEU A 75 3.97 0.97 -8.28
C LEU A 75 2.82 1.95 -8.06
N LEU A 76 2.38 2.07 -6.82
CA LEU A 76 1.38 3.02 -6.38
C LEU A 76 1.87 3.67 -5.10
N GLU A 77 1.90 5.00 -5.06
CA GLU A 77 2.27 5.71 -3.84
C GLU A 77 1.12 5.59 -2.81
N PRO A 78 1.42 5.30 -1.52
CA PRO A 78 0.42 5.39 -0.48
C PRO A 78 -0.09 6.82 -0.31
N THR A 79 -1.31 6.99 0.18
CA THR A 79 -1.79 8.29 0.64
C THR A 79 -1.14 8.67 1.97
N ALA A 80 -0.96 7.69 2.86
CA ALA A 80 -0.24 7.84 4.12
C ALA A 80 0.40 6.51 4.52
N GLY A 81 1.36 6.58 5.45
CA GLY A 81 2.14 5.42 5.89
C GLY A 81 3.39 5.18 5.05
N ARG A 82 4.14 4.13 5.40
CA ARG A 82 5.44 3.80 4.81
C ARG A 82 5.56 2.33 4.44
N VAL A 83 6.41 2.07 3.46
CA VAL A 83 6.83 0.72 3.06
C VAL A 83 8.33 0.64 3.20
N LEU A 84 8.81 -0.27 4.04
CA LEU A 84 10.22 -0.55 4.19
C LEU A 84 10.56 -1.88 3.53
N PHE A 85 11.70 -1.94 2.83
CA PHE A 85 12.25 -3.16 2.26
C PHE A 85 13.74 -3.24 2.59
N ASP A 86 14.16 -4.29 3.28
CA ASP A 86 15.51 -4.38 3.87
C ASP A 86 15.88 -3.08 4.63
N ASP A 87 14.97 -2.60 5.49
CA ASP A 87 15.06 -1.34 6.26
C ASP A 87 15.16 -0.03 5.44
N GLN A 88 15.09 -0.11 4.11
CA GLN A 88 15.04 1.06 3.23
C GLN A 88 13.58 1.49 3.01
N ASP A 89 13.25 2.74 3.36
CA ASP A 89 11.93 3.33 3.11
C ASP A 89 11.75 3.58 1.59
N LEU A 90 10.91 2.76 0.96
CA LEU A 90 10.60 2.85 -0.46
C LEU A 90 9.76 4.07 -0.82
N THR A 91 9.01 4.63 0.14
CA THR A 91 8.12 5.78 -0.09
C THR A 91 8.88 7.10 -0.16
N ALA A 92 10.09 7.14 0.40
CA ALA A 92 10.97 8.30 0.35
C ALA A 92 11.96 8.29 -0.82
N LEU A 93 12.01 7.21 -1.61
CA LEU A 93 12.96 7.09 -2.72
C LEU A 93 12.60 7.94 -3.92
N SER A 94 13.61 8.46 -4.60
CA SER A 94 13.41 9.05 -5.92
C SER A 94 12.94 7.99 -6.93
N PRO A 95 12.27 8.40 -8.02
CA PRO A 95 11.85 7.47 -9.07
C PRO A 95 13.00 6.63 -9.66
N ARG A 96 14.24 7.14 -9.65
CA ARG A 96 15.41 6.42 -10.16
C ARG A 96 15.84 5.31 -9.20
N GLU A 97 15.91 5.61 -7.91
CA GLU A 97 16.29 4.65 -6.88
C GLU A 97 15.24 3.54 -6.76
N LEU A 98 13.96 3.91 -6.77
CA LEU A 98 12.87 2.95 -6.71
C LEU A 98 12.87 1.99 -7.93
N ARG A 99 13.21 2.50 -9.13
CA ARG A 99 13.43 1.64 -10.31
C ARG A 99 14.57 0.66 -10.09
N HIS A 100 15.69 1.10 -9.50
CA HIS A 100 16.83 0.24 -9.23
C HIS A 100 16.49 -0.88 -8.23
N VAL A 101 15.76 -0.55 -7.16
CA VAL A 101 15.27 -1.55 -6.20
C VAL A 101 14.37 -2.57 -6.89
N ARG A 102 13.40 -2.14 -7.69
CA ARG A 102 12.52 -3.05 -8.44
C ARG A 102 13.28 -3.92 -9.46
N SER A 103 14.31 -3.40 -10.13
CA SER A 103 15.05 -4.21 -11.11
C SER A 103 15.98 -5.26 -10.49
N SER A 104 16.36 -5.08 -9.22
CA SER A 104 17.41 -5.92 -8.57
C SER A 104 16.93 -6.73 -7.37
N LYS A 105 15.84 -6.32 -6.70
CA LYS A 105 15.41 -6.91 -5.43
C LYS A 105 13.96 -7.39 -5.38
N ILE A 106 13.06 -6.85 -6.22
CA ILE A 106 11.61 -7.14 -6.16
C ILE A 106 11.08 -7.48 -7.56
N SER A 107 10.54 -8.69 -7.74
CA SER A 107 9.83 -9.06 -8.96
C SER A 107 8.33 -9.10 -8.72
N MET A 108 7.54 -8.77 -9.75
CA MET A 108 6.08 -8.81 -9.69
C MET A 108 5.54 -9.61 -10.87
N VAL A 109 4.67 -10.57 -10.54
CA VAL A 109 3.95 -11.38 -11.51
C VAL A 109 2.50 -10.91 -11.51
N PHE A 110 2.00 -10.48 -12.68
CA PHE A 110 0.63 -9.98 -12.83
C PHE A 110 -0.32 -11.11 -13.22
N GLN A 111 -1.60 -10.94 -12.87
CA GLN A 111 -2.65 -11.93 -13.19
C GLN A 111 -2.82 -12.16 -14.70
N HIS A 112 -2.63 -11.12 -15.51
CA HIS A 112 -2.74 -11.19 -16.96
C HIS A 112 -1.34 -11.06 -17.58
N PHE A 113 -0.99 -12.02 -18.42
CA PHE A 113 0.19 -11.99 -19.29
C PHE A 113 -0.35 -11.76 -20.71
N ALA A 114 -0.31 -10.52 -21.17
CA ALA A 114 -0.71 -10.13 -22.53
C ALA A 114 0.44 -9.43 -23.21
#